data_AF-A0A537R3E1-F1
#
_entry.id   AF-A0A537R3E1-F1
#
_cell.length_a   1.000
_cell.length_b   1.000
_cell.length_c   1.000
_cell.angle_alpha   90.00
_cell.angle_beta   90.00
_cell.angle_gamma   90.00
#
_symmetry.space_group_name_H-M   'P 1'
#
loop_
_entity.id
_entity.type
_entity.pdbx_description
1 polymer ?
#
loop_
_entity_poly.entity_id
_entity_poly.type
_entity_poly.pdbx_seq_one_letter_code
_entity_poly.pdbx_strand_id
1 'polypeptide(L)'
;MLNRWIGAMIQLFRPQIAALLQARDETVMAWRRRRRTYVFEDPQLEITSSLDIQLDTQLAFVDGARDRSDEGALRRVPALPPMAEGWEEATPAERPR
;
A
#
# COMPACT_ATOMS: atom_id res chain seq x y z
N MET A 1 -3.57 9.37 -11.17
CA MET A 1 -3.14 9.92 -9.86
C MET A 1 -3.77 9.18 -8.67
N LEU A 2 -5.10 8.96 -8.67
CA LEU A 2 -5.80 8.25 -7.58
C LEU A 2 -5.24 6.85 -7.25
N ASN A 3 -4.96 6.02 -8.27
CA ASN A 3 -4.46 4.66 -8.04
C ASN A 3 -3.12 4.62 -7.29
N ARG A 4 -2.26 5.63 -7.50
CA ARG A 4 -0.98 5.74 -6.79
C ARG A 4 -1.19 6.12 -5.32
N TRP A 5 -2.14 7.01 -5.06
CA TRP A 5 -2.50 7.41 -3.69
C TRP A 5 -3.11 6.24 -2.90
N ILE A 6 -4.05 5.49 -3.51
CA ILE A 6 -4.64 4.30 -2.89
C ILE A 6 -3.56 3.27 -2.59
N GLY A 7 -2.64 3.01 -3.53
CA GLY A 7 -1.53 2.10 -3.32
C GLY A 7 -0.60 2.51 -2.17
N ALA A 8 -0.36 3.81 -1.99
CA ALA A 8 0.42 4.32 -0.85
C ALA A 8 -0.32 4.16 0.48
N MET A 9 -1.63 4.42 0.52
CA MET A 9 -2.46 4.23 1.71
C MET A 9 -2.49 2.76 2.15
N ILE A 10 -2.68 1.82 1.20
CA ILE A 10 -2.65 0.39 1.51
C ILE A 10 -1.30 0.00 2.08
N GLN A 11 -0.20 0.52 1.53
CA GLN A 11 1.16 0.23 2.03
C GLN A 11 1.40 0.77 3.43
N LEU A 12 0.99 2.02 3.70
CA LEU A 12 1.13 2.65 5.01
C LEU A 12 0.37 1.89 6.09
N PHE A 13 -0.86 1.47 5.78
CA PHE A 13 -1.76 0.82 6.76
C PHE A 13 -1.71 -0.71 6.74
N ARG A 14 -0.73 -1.34 6.06
CA ARG A 14 -0.61 -2.81 6.02
C ARG A 14 -0.68 -3.49 7.39
N PRO A 15 0.03 -3.03 8.45
CA PRO A 15 -0.02 -3.72 9.73
C PRO A 15 -1.42 -3.64 10.37
N GLN A 16 -2.11 -2.51 10.27
CA GLN A 16 -3.47 -2.35 10.78
C GLN A 16 -4.48 -3.19 10.00
N ILE A 17 -4.37 -3.20 8.67
CA ILE A 17 -5.22 -4.02 7.80
C ILE A 17 -5.03 -5.51 8.13
N ALA A 18 -3.80 -5.97 8.34
CA ALA A 18 -3.52 -7.35 8.71
C ALA A 18 -4.14 -7.72 10.07
N ALA A 19 -4.01 -6.84 11.07
CA ALA A 19 -4.62 -7.04 12.39
C ALA A 19 -6.15 -7.13 12.31
N LEU A 20 -6.79 -6.26 11.53
CA LEU A 20 -8.23 -6.29 11.29
C LEU A 20 -8.67 -7.60 10.62
N LEU A 21 -7.95 -8.05 9.58
CA LEU A 21 -8.26 -9.30 8.90
C LEU A 21 -8.18 -10.50 9.84
N GLN A 22 -7.14 -10.54 10.68
CA GLN A 22 -6.98 -11.63 11.64
C GLN A 22 -8.10 -11.61 12.70
N ALA A 23 -8.43 -10.44 13.26
CA ALA A 23 -9.54 -10.29 14.21
C ALA A 23 -10.89 -10.67 13.58
N ARG A 24 -11.13 -10.29 12.32
CA ARG A 24 -12.30 -10.70 11.56
C ARG A 24 -12.37 -12.23 11.44
N ASP A 25 -11.28 -12.88 11.05
CA ASP A 25 -11.25 -14.32 10.85
C ASP A 25 -11.53 -15.07 12.17
N GLU A 26 -10.97 -14.59 13.28
CA GLU A 26 -11.27 -15.10 14.62
C GLU A 26 -12.76 -14.97 14.99
N THR A 27 -13.35 -13.79 14.78
CA THR A 27 -14.79 -13.54 15.02
C THR A 27 -15.67 -14.46 14.19
N VAL A 28 -15.39 -14.59 12.89
CA VAL A 28 -16.15 -15.46 11.97
C VAL A 28 -16.02 -16.93 12.37
N MET A 29 -14.82 -17.38 12.74
CA MET A 29 -14.60 -18.77 13.16
C MET A 29 -15.28 -19.07 14.50
N ALA A 30 -15.24 -18.14 15.46
CA ALA A 30 -15.96 -18.28 16.72
C ALA A 30 -17.48 -18.35 16.50
N TRP A 31 -18.02 -17.52 15.61
CA TRP A 31 -19.44 -17.53 15.26
C TRP A 31 -19.84 -18.85 14.58
N ARG A 32 -19.05 -19.34 13.61
CA ARG A 32 -19.30 -20.61 12.91
C ARG A 32 -19.35 -21.82 13.83
N ARG A 33 -18.56 -21.82 14.91
CA ARG A 33 -18.59 -22.90 15.91
C ARG A 33 -19.90 -22.91 16.72
N ARG A 34 -20.55 -21.75 16.87
CA ARG A 34 -21.75 -21.57 17.70
C ARG A 34 -23.06 -21.67 16.93
N ARG A 35 -23.07 -21.39 15.63
CA ARG A 35 -24.29 -21.41 14.78
C ARG A 35 -24.04 -22.03 13.40
N ARG A 36 -25.08 -22.70 12.88
CA ARG A 36 -25.14 -23.33 11.54
C ARG A 36 -25.91 -22.50 10.51
N THR A 37 -26.22 -21.23 10.81
CA THR A 37 -26.98 -20.34 9.92
C THR A 37 -26.09 -19.77 8.80
N TYR A 38 -26.72 -19.24 7.75
CA TYR A 38 -26.03 -18.51 6.69
C TYR A 38 -25.33 -17.26 7.25
N VAL A 39 -24.01 -17.22 7.08
CA VAL A 39 -23.10 -16.17 7.59
C VAL A 39 -23.40 -14.78 7.00
N PHE A 40 -23.90 -14.73 5.76
CA PHE A 40 -24.06 -13.48 5.01
C PHE A 40 -25.35 -12.71 5.32
N GLU A 41 -26.25 -13.28 6.12
CA GLU A 41 -27.53 -12.65 6.48
C GLU A 41 -27.63 -12.27 7.96
N ASP A 42 -26.57 -12.49 8.76
CA ASP A 42 -26.57 -12.14 10.19
C ASP A 42 -26.05 -10.70 10.39
N PRO A 43 -26.89 -9.74 10.86
CA PRO A 43 -26.46 -8.37 11.15
C PRO A 43 -25.34 -8.29 12.19
N GLN A 44 -25.18 -9.32 13.04
CA GLN A 44 -24.09 -9.40 14.00
C GLN A 44 -22.71 -9.58 13.34
N LEU A 45 -22.65 -9.91 12.04
CA LEU A 45 -21.43 -10.06 11.25
C LEU A 45 -21.20 -8.92 10.24
N GLU A 46 -22.00 -7.86 10.28
CA GLU A 46 -21.82 -6.70 9.40
C GLU A 46 -20.48 -5.99 9.68
N ILE A 47 -20.10 -5.87 10.96
CA ILE A 47 -18.80 -5.38 11.38
C ILE A 47 -18.13 -6.46 12.23
N THR A 48 -17.14 -7.13 11.64
CA THR A 48 -16.43 -8.26 12.27
C THR A 48 -15.18 -7.86 13.04
N SER A 49 -14.65 -6.67 12.76
CA SER A 49 -13.51 -6.09 13.46
C SER A 49 -13.49 -4.57 13.24
N SER A 50 -12.94 -3.84 14.21
CA SER A 50 -12.64 -2.43 14.11
C SER A 50 -11.37 -2.14 14.89
N LEU A 51 -10.64 -1.10 14.49
CA LEU A 51 -9.41 -0.70 15.13
C LEU A 51 -9.32 0.82 15.08
N ASP A 52 -9.17 1.45 16.24
CA ASP A 52 -8.92 2.88 16.31
C ASP A 52 -7.50 3.19 15.85
N ILE A 53 -7.38 4.12 14.91
CA ILE A 53 -6.09 4.58 14.39
C ILE A 53 -5.88 6.05 14.75
N GLN A 54 -4.69 6.34 15.26
CA GLN A 54 -4.22 7.72 15.45
C GLN A 54 -3.42 8.13 14.23
N LEU A 55 -4.03 8.92 13.36
CA LEU A 55 -3.44 9.30 12.07
C LEU A 55 -2.15 10.11 12.24
N ASP A 56 -2.12 11.02 13.22
CA ASP A 56 -0.96 11.89 13.48
C ASP A 56 0.29 11.08 13.84
N THR A 57 0.11 9.98 14.55
CA THR A 57 1.22 9.06 14.89
C THR A 57 1.80 8.39 13.64
N GLN A 58 0.95 8.03 12.68
CA GLN A 58 1.40 7.42 11.42
C GLN A 58 2.07 8.43 10.50
N LEU A 59 1.57 9.66 10.46
CA LEU A 59 2.18 10.72 9.67
C LEU A 59 3.57 11.08 10.22
N ALA A 60 3.71 11.25 11.53
CA ALA A 60 4.99 11.49 12.19
C ALA A 60 6.02 10.36 11.93
N PHE A 61 5.56 9.11 11.87
CA PHE A 61 6.42 7.97 11.53
C PHE A 61 6.93 8.06 10.09
N VAL A 62 6.06 8.43 9.14
CA VAL A 62 6.45 8.60 7.73
C VAL A 62 7.41 9.77 7.57
N ASP A 63 7.15 10.90 8.22
CA ASP A 63 8.02 12.08 8.18
C ASP A 63 9.42 11.75 8.71
N GLY A 64 9.51 11.10 9.87
CA GLY A 64 10.79 10.65 10.40
C GLY A 64 11.49 9.58 9.54
N ALA A 65 10.75 8.76 8.80
CA ALA A 65 11.33 7.80 7.85
C ALA A 65 11.85 8.48 6.58
N ARG A 66 11.21 9.57 6.17
CA ARG A 66 11.63 10.40 5.05
C ARG A 66 12.94 11.13 5.37
N ASP A 67 13.04 11.74 6.56
CA ASP A 67 14.25 12.43 7.00
C ASP A 67 15.48 11.49 7.00
N ARG A 68 15.32 10.26 7.49
CA ARG A 68 16.38 9.23 7.42
C ARG A 68 16.75 8.82 5.99
N SER A 69 15.79 8.83 5.08
CA SER A 69 16.00 8.48 3.67
C SER A 69 16.67 9.63 2.92
N ASP A 70 16.34 10.88 3.25
CA ASP A 70 16.97 12.09 2.71
C ASP A 70 18.43 12.21 3.20
N GLU A 71 18.70 11.84 4.45
CA GLU A 71 20.07 11.75 5.01
C GLU A 71 20.92 10.66 4.31
N GLY A 72 20.29 9.57 3.89
CA GLY A 72 20.92 8.52 3.06
C GLY A 72 21.05 8.88 1.58
N ALA A 73 20.12 9.66 1.02
CA ALA A 73 20.10 10.10 -0.37
C ALA A 73 21.16 11.17 -0.64
N LEU A 74 21.39 12.10 0.30
CA LEU A 74 22.45 13.10 0.23
C LEU A 74 23.86 12.48 0.16
N ARG A 75 24.03 11.22 0.61
CA ARG A 75 25.30 10.49 0.54
C ARG A 75 25.50 9.68 -0.75
N ARG A 76 24.50 9.56 -1.62
CA ARG A 76 24.58 8.74 -2.84
C ARG A 76 23.91 9.37 -4.05
N VAL A 77 24.20 10.63 -4.35
CA VAL A 77 23.91 11.18 -5.69
C VAL A 77 25.13 10.92 -6.59
N PRO A 78 25.21 9.82 -7.37
CA PRO A 78 26.00 9.87 -8.58
C PRO A 78 25.25 10.79 -9.54
N ALA A 79 25.97 11.77 -10.10
CA ALA A 79 25.44 12.65 -11.13
C ALA A 79 24.94 11.80 -12.31
N LEU A 80 23.62 11.68 -12.45
CA LEU A 80 23.01 11.12 -13.65
C LEU A 80 23.23 12.14 -14.78
N PRO A 81 23.76 11.74 -15.95
CA PRO A 81 23.80 12.62 -17.10
C PRO A 81 22.36 13.02 -17.48
N PRO A 82 22.19 14.20 -18.11
CA PRO A 82 20.87 14.65 -18.55
C PRO A 82 20.27 13.60 -19.49
N MET A 83 19.18 12.96 -19.05
CA MET A 83 18.29 12.21 -19.93
C MET A 83 17.57 13.22 -20.83
N ALA A 84 18.25 13.64 -21.89
CA ALA A 84 17.64 14.23 -23.06
C ALA A 84 18.17 13.44 -24.26
N GLU A 85 17.26 13.13 -25.19
CA GLU A 85 17.53 12.58 -26.53
C GLU A 85 17.77 11.07 -26.58
N GLY A 86 16.69 10.28 -26.54
CA GLY A 86 16.84 8.84 -26.79
C GLY A 86 15.55 8.00 -26.90
N TRP A 87 14.38 8.62 -27.05
CA TRP A 87 13.10 7.89 -27.14
C TRP A 87 12.17 8.38 -28.27
N GLU A 88 12.67 9.09 -29.28
CA GLU A 88 11.80 9.61 -30.37
C GLU A 88 12.12 9.17 -31.80
N GLU A 89 13.20 8.45 -32.10
CA GLU A 89 13.50 8.14 -33.51
C GLU A 89 13.43 6.63 -33.81
N ALA A 90 12.20 6.13 -34.04
CA ALA A 90 12.03 4.96 -34.90
C ALA A 90 12.18 5.41 -36.37
N THR A 91 13.43 5.56 -36.84
CA THR A 91 13.70 5.72 -38.26
C THR A 91 13.77 4.34 -38.93
N PRO A 92 13.04 4.10 -40.04
CA PRO A 92 13.03 2.81 -40.72
C PRO A 92 14.38 2.64 -41.42
N ALA A 93 15.10 1.57 -41.07
CA ALA A 93 16.35 1.21 -41.73
C ALA A 93 16.07 0.76 -43.18
N GLU A 94 16.19 1.71 -44.10
CA GLU A 94 16.30 1.52 -45.54
C GLU A 94 17.58 0.70 -45.83
N ARG A 95 17.41 -0.46 -46.47
CA ARG A 95 18.51 -1.34 -46.91
C ARG A 95 18.85 -1.02 -48.37
N PRO A 96 20.03 -0.48 -48.71
CA PRO A 96 20.49 -0.52 -50.08
C PRO A 96 21.31 -1.79 -50.37
N ARG A 97 20.83 -2.45 -51.44
CA ARG A 97 21.40 -3.45 -52.36
C ARG A 97 22.77 -4.06 -52.09
#